data_AF-A0A1B2EW24-F1
#
_entry.id   AF-A0A1B2EW24-F1
#
_cell.length_a   1.000
_cell.length_b   1.000
_cell.length_c   1.000
_cell.angle_alpha   90.00
_cell.angle_beta   90.00
_cell.angle_gamma   90.00
#
_symmetry.space_group_name_H-M   'P 1'
#
loop_
_entity.id
_entity.type
_entity.pdbx_description
1 polymer ?
#
loop_
_entity_poly.entity_id
_entity_poly.type
_entity_poly.pdbx_seq_one_letter_code
_entity_poly.pdbx_strand_id
1 'polypeptide(L)'
;MNHSDFKIGCEFTTLVGRWRCTDIGTRTIVAIRIDLVETRTIVDGHPVRRYLTQDEAELEGWFNGPPYVLAKVVFDEDGILECEPVRSGD
;
A
#
# COMPACT_ATOMS: atom_id res chain seq x y z
N MET A 1 6.68 -1.62 -14.42
CA MET A 1 7.24 -0.25 -14.30
C MET A 1 8.75 -0.41 -14.19
N ASN A 2 9.54 0.60 -14.50
CA ASN A 2 10.98 0.57 -14.23
C ASN A 2 11.26 1.18 -12.85
N HIS A 3 12.36 0.78 -12.22
CA HIS A 3 12.76 1.30 -10.91
C HIS A 3 12.81 2.84 -10.85
N SER A 4 13.29 3.48 -11.92
CA SER A 4 13.39 4.95 -11.99
C SER A 4 12.04 5.68 -12.14
N ASP A 5 10.97 4.95 -12.51
CA ASP A 5 9.62 5.51 -12.63
C ASP A 5 8.99 5.78 -11.26
N PHE A 6 9.45 5.11 -10.21
CA PHE A 6 8.88 5.26 -8.88
C PHE A 6 9.22 6.62 -8.25
N LYS A 7 8.26 7.13 -7.47
CA LYS A 7 8.39 8.30 -6.59
C LYS A 7 7.71 7.96 -5.26
N ILE A 8 8.24 8.47 -4.15
CA ILE A 8 7.54 8.34 -2.86
C ILE A 8 6.16 8.99 -3.00
N GLY A 9 5.12 8.27 -2.57
CA GLY A 9 3.72 8.65 -2.70
C GLY A 9 3.06 8.21 -4.00
N CYS A 10 3.80 7.71 -5.01
CA CYS A 10 3.16 7.20 -6.23
C CYS A 10 2.39 5.92 -5.93
N GLU A 11 1.27 5.75 -6.64
CA GLU A 11 0.47 4.53 -6.59
C GLU A 11 0.76 3.66 -7.80
N PHE A 12 0.77 2.35 -7.59
CA PHE A 12 0.96 1.35 -8.62
C PHE A 12 0.16 0.10 -8.29
N THR A 13 -0.08 -0.76 -9.27
CA THR A 13 -0.78 -2.03 -9.11
C THR A 13 0.14 -3.20 -9.39
N THR A 14 -0.24 -4.35 -8.84
CA THR A 14 0.32 -5.68 -9.14
C THR A 14 -0.87 -6.66 -9.23
N LEU A 15 -0.62 -7.93 -9.50
CA LEU A 15 -1.66 -8.97 -9.46
C LEU A 15 -2.35 -9.10 -8.09
N VAL A 16 -1.69 -8.68 -7.01
CA VAL A 16 -2.16 -8.91 -5.63
C VAL A 16 -2.76 -7.67 -4.96
N GLY A 17 -2.75 -6.51 -5.61
CA GLY A 17 -3.37 -5.29 -5.07
C GLY A 17 -2.81 -3.98 -5.61
N ARG A 18 -3.33 -2.88 -5.05
CA ARG A 18 -2.86 -1.51 -5.26
C ARG A 18 -1.95 -1.11 -4.10
N TRP A 19 -0.86 -0.44 -4.44
CA TRP A 19 0.22 -0.12 -3.53
C TRP A 19 0.58 1.35 -3.61
N ARG A 20 1.02 1.93 -2.49
CA ARG A 20 1.64 3.26 -2.44
C ARG A 20 3.10 3.13 -2.05
N CYS A 21 3.99 3.66 -2.88
CA CYS A 21 5.42 3.66 -2.63
C CYS A 21 5.76 4.56 -1.45
N THR A 22 6.54 4.05 -0.50
CA THR A 22 6.94 4.75 0.73
C THR A 22 8.46 4.96 0.84
N ASP A 23 9.26 4.17 0.11
CA ASP A 23 10.71 4.28 0.07
C ASP A 23 11.26 3.71 -1.25
N ILE A 24 12.41 4.23 -1.69
CA ILE A 24 13.08 3.82 -2.93
C ILE A 24 14.55 3.53 -2.60
N GLY A 25 14.91 2.25 -2.61
CA GLY A 25 16.30 1.80 -2.50
C GLY A 25 16.98 1.79 -3.87
N THR A 26 18.24 1.33 -3.93
CA THR A 26 18.99 1.27 -5.21
C THR A 26 18.47 0.20 -6.18
N ARG A 27 17.96 -0.92 -5.66
CA ARG A 27 17.45 -2.06 -6.45
C ARG A 27 16.05 -2.50 -6.03
N THR A 28 15.48 -1.81 -5.04
CA THR A 28 14.22 -2.21 -4.41
C THR A 28 13.33 -0.98 -4.25
N ILE A 29 12.04 -1.20 -4.10
CA ILE A 29 11.11 -0.20 -3.58
C ILE A 29 10.37 -0.80 -2.38
N VAL A 30 9.88 0.06 -1.50
CA VAL A 30 9.08 -0.35 -0.33
C VAL A 30 7.72 0.30 -0.39
N ALA A 31 6.66 -0.50 -0.29
CA ALA A 31 5.30 0.00 -0.43
C ALA A 31 4.35 -0.56 0.64
N ILE A 32 3.24 0.13 0.83
CA ILE A 32 2.10 -0.33 1.64
C ILE A 32 0.92 -0.61 0.71
N ARG A 33 0.13 -1.63 1.03
CA ARG A 33 -1.09 -1.96 0.29
C ARG A 33 -2.21 -1.00 0.68
N ILE A 34 -2.88 -0.39 -0.30
CA ILE A 34 -3.86 0.67 -0.08
C ILE A 34 -5.29 0.31 -0.48
N ASP A 35 -5.49 -0.76 -1.26
CA ASP A 35 -6.81 -1.27 -1.67
C ASP A 35 -7.45 -2.23 -0.65
N LEU A 36 -6.68 -2.71 0.33
CA LEU A 36 -7.18 -3.63 1.36
C LEU A 36 -6.50 -3.37 2.70
N VAL A 37 -7.23 -2.71 3.60
CA VAL A 37 -6.83 -2.53 5.00
C VAL A 37 -7.71 -3.38 5.90
N GLU A 38 -7.17 -4.49 6.41
CA GLU A 38 -7.83 -5.29 7.45
C GLU A 38 -7.44 -4.76 8.83
N THR A 39 -8.43 -4.39 9.63
CA THR A 39 -8.26 -4.01 11.03
C THR A 39 -9.13 -4.85 11.95
N ARG A 40 -8.73 -4.97 13.21
CA ARG A 40 -9.54 -5.57 14.27
C ARG A 40 -10.03 -4.49 15.22
N THR A 41 -11.34 -4.39 15.35
CA THR A 41 -11.99 -3.55 16.35
C THR A 41 -12.69 -4.42 17.39
N ILE A 42 -12.97 -3.84 18.55
CA ILE A 42 -13.72 -4.53 19.61
C ILE A 42 -15.16 -4.00 19.59
N VAL A 43 -16.12 -4.88 19.34
CA VAL A 43 -17.56 -4.59 19.42
C VAL A 43 -18.14 -5.47 20.51
N ASP A 44 -18.72 -4.86 21.55
CA ASP A 44 -19.28 -5.57 22.70
C ASP A 44 -18.32 -6.60 23.33
N GLY A 45 -17.02 -6.25 23.43
CA GLY A 45 -15.99 -7.12 23.97
C GLY A 45 -15.47 -8.21 23.04
N HIS A 46 -15.99 -8.32 21.81
CA HIS A 46 -15.58 -9.32 20.83
C HIS A 46 -14.73 -8.70 19.71
N PRO A 47 -13.62 -9.35 19.30
CA PRO A 47 -12.83 -8.88 18.17
C PRO A 47 -13.59 -9.12 16.86
N VAL A 48 -13.87 -8.04 16.14
CA VAL A 48 -14.52 -8.04 14.83
C VAL A 48 -13.52 -7.54 13.79
N ARG A 49 -13.45 -8.25 12.65
CA ARG A 49 -12.68 -7.80 11.49
C ARG A 49 -13.46 -6.70 10.78
N ARG A 50 -12.81 -5.59 10.51
CA ARG A 50 -13.31 -4.52 9.64
C ARG A 50 -12.33 -4.38 8.48
N TYR A 51 -12.88 -4.24 7.29
CA TYR A 51 -12.12 -3.92 6.09
C TYR A 51 -12.42 -2.46 5.75
N LEU A 52 -11.37 -1.66 5.60
CA LEU A 52 -11.51 -0.26 5.17
C LEU A 52 -11.27 -0.18 3.67
N THR A 53 -12.10 0.63 3.01
CA THR A 53 -11.76 1.15 1.68
C THR A 53 -10.53 2.06 1.77
N GLN A 54 -9.91 2.35 0.63
CA GLN A 54 -8.77 3.28 0.58
C GLN A 54 -9.13 4.66 1.17
N ASP A 55 -10.31 5.20 0.85
CA ASP A 55 -10.74 6.52 1.31
C ASP A 55 -10.96 6.56 2.83
N GLU A 56 -11.61 5.55 3.39
CA GLU A 56 -11.77 5.40 4.85
C GLU A 56 -10.41 5.28 5.55
N ALA A 57 -9.50 4.47 5.00
CA ALA A 57 -8.18 4.28 5.56
C ALA A 57 -7.34 5.56 5.50
N GLU A 58 -7.44 6.34 4.42
CA GLU A 58 -6.81 7.65 4.28
C GLU A 58 -7.37 8.65 5.31
N LEU A 59 -8.69 8.74 5.43
CA LEU A 59 -9.36 9.64 6.38
C LEU A 59 -9.01 9.31 7.83
N GLU A 60 -8.90 8.03 8.16
CA GLU A 60 -8.48 7.54 9.48
C GLU A 60 -6.94 7.59 9.68
N GLY A 61 -6.17 8.01 8.66
CA GLY A 61 -4.73 8.22 8.76
C GLY A 61 -3.89 6.94 8.78
N TRP A 62 -4.42 5.81 8.29
CA TRP A 62 -3.71 4.52 8.24
C TRP A 62 -2.44 4.56 7.38
N PHE A 63 -2.45 5.44 6.37
CA PHE A 63 -1.33 5.63 5.44
C PHE A 63 -0.36 6.72 5.89
N ASN A 64 -0.54 7.32 7.08
CA ASN A 64 0.39 8.30 7.62
C ASN A 64 1.59 7.59 8.28
N GLY A 65 2.80 8.09 8.04
CA GLY A 65 4.02 7.57 8.62
C GLY A 65 5.23 8.49 8.41
N PRO A 66 6.44 8.09 8.83
CA PRO A 66 6.77 6.87 9.59
C PRO A 66 6.53 6.99 11.12
N PRO A 67 6.22 5.88 11.83
CA PRO A 67 5.92 4.54 11.30
C PRO A 67 4.50 4.47 10.73
N TYR A 68 4.33 3.75 9.62
CA TYR A 68 3.01 3.48 9.05
C TYR A 68 2.27 2.44 9.89
N VAL A 69 0.94 2.53 9.94
CA VAL A 69 0.10 1.52 10.62
C VAL A 69 0.14 0.18 9.88
N LEU A 70 0.31 0.21 8.56
CA LEU A 70 0.34 -0.96 7.70
C LEU A 70 1.73 -1.58 7.56
N ALA A 71 1.76 -2.89 7.33
CA ALA A 71 2.96 -3.61 7.00
C ALA A 71 3.55 -3.10 5.67
N LYS A 72 4.85 -2.83 5.69
CA LYS A 72 5.62 -2.51 4.50
C LYS A 72 6.04 -3.79 3.79
N VAL A 73 5.97 -3.77 2.46
CA VAL A 73 6.44 -4.85 1.59
C VAL A 73 7.60 -4.33 0.76
N VAL A 74 8.67 -5.10 0.69
CA VAL A 74 9.83 -4.83 -0.16
C VAL A 74 9.62 -5.53 -1.49
N PHE A 75 9.68 -4.77 -2.57
CA PHE A 75 9.70 -5.26 -3.94
C PHE A 75 11.14 -5.17 -4.41
N ASP A 76 11.73 -6.30 -4.75
CA ASP A 76 13.05 -6.35 -5.36
C ASP A 76 12.95 -6.18 -6.90
N GLU A 77 14.04 -6.43 -7.63
CA GLU A 77 14.07 -6.21 -9.07
C GLU A 77 13.02 -7.02 -9.83
N ASP A 78 12.79 -8.28 -9.45
CA ASP A 78 11.77 -9.12 -10.07
C ASP A 78 10.37 -8.59 -9.76
N GLY A 79 10.10 -8.22 -8.50
CA GLY A 79 8.81 -7.66 -8.10
C GLY A 79 8.48 -6.32 -8.76
N ILE A 80 9.49 -5.51 -9.10
CA ILE A 80 9.31 -4.24 -9.82
C ILE A 80 8.82 -4.47 -11.26
N LEU A 81 9.27 -5.55 -11.92
CA LEU A 81 8.86 -5.87 -13.28
C LEU A 81 7.35 -6.14 -13.38
N GLU A 82 6.76 -6.68 -12.31
CA GLU A 82 5.32 -6.98 -12.21
C GLU A 82 4.45 -5.76 -11.89
N CYS A 83 5.05 -4.60 -11.61
CA CYS A 83 4.32 -3.39 -11.24
C CYS A 83 3.73 -2.69 -12.47
N GLU A 84 2.51 -2.21 -12.38
CA GLU A 84 1.84 -1.44 -13.44
C GLU A 84 1.42 -0.06 -12.90
N PRO A 85 1.47 1.01 -13.73
CA PRO A 85 0.94 2.30 -13.31
C PRO A 85 -0.57 2.23 -13.12
N VAL A 86 -1.09 2.94 -12.11
CA VAL A 86 -2.55 3.09 -11.94
C VAL A 86 -3.12 3.77 -13.19
N ARG A 87 -4.14 3.15 -13.81
CA ARG A 87 -4.82 3.73 -14.96
C ARG A 87 -5.63 4.93 -14.49
N SER A 88 -5.37 6.10 -15.07
CA SER A 88 -6.12 7.32 -14.77
C SER A 88 -7.57 7.15 -15.26
N GLY A 89 -8.51 6.89 -14.36
CA GLY A 89 -9.93 6.74 -14.68
C GLY A 89 -10.76 5.80 -13.79
N ASP A 90 -10.27 5.46 -12.59
CA ASP A 90 -11.02 4.75 -11.54
C ASP A 90 -11.30 5.72 -10.38
#